data_AF-A0AB37HTY7-F1
#
_entry.id   AF-A0AB37HTY7-F1
#
_cell.length_a   1.000
_cell.length_b   1.000
_cell.length_c   1.000
_cell.angle_alpha   90.00
_cell.angle_beta   90.00
_cell.angle_gamma   90.00
#
_symmetry.space_group_name_H-M   'P 1'
#
loop_
_entity.id
_entity.type
_entity.pdbx_description
1 polymer ?
#
loop_
_entity_poly.entity_id
_entity_poly.type
_entity_poly.pdbx_seq_one_letter_code
_entity_poly.pdbx_strand_id
1 'polypeptide(L)'
;MRNSTIKYLEEELCNYDHTRKRMKELREEIRTPWQPQDENIGGGRSNNNVSTTELTATRLVNDKRIEHLQRVTIAIEKVYEEGNQLERDLMSMYYFKKPRLLTVAGIIDKLHISRSHFFRIKKGIIIKLADELGIEH
;
A
#
# COMPACT_ATOMS: atom_id res chain seq x y z
N MET A 1 7.64 -20.14 -3.77
CA MET A 1 7.77 -18.74 -3.30
C MET A 1 8.62 -18.73 -2.04
N ARG A 2 9.61 -17.82 -1.93
CA ARG A 2 10.43 -17.69 -0.72
C ARG A 2 9.60 -17.15 0.44
N ASN A 3 9.85 -17.61 1.67
CA ASN A 3 9.16 -17.14 2.88
C ASN A 3 9.31 -15.62 3.11
N SER A 4 10.42 -15.02 2.65
CA SER A 4 10.64 -13.57 2.70
C SER A 4 9.62 -12.81 1.85
N THR A 5 9.36 -13.29 0.63
CA THR A 5 8.40 -12.69 -0.31
C THR A 5 6.97 -12.78 0.22
N ILE A 6 6.61 -13.93 0.82
CA ILE A 6 5.29 -14.13 1.45
C ILE A 6 5.07 -13.11 2.57
N LYS A 7 6.06 -12.93 3.45
CA LYS A 7 5.96 -11.96 4.54
C LYS A 7 5.83 -10.53 4.03
N TYR A 8 6.63 -10.17 3.03
CA TYR A 8 6.55 -8.85 2.38
C TYR A 8 5.15 -8.58 1.83
N LEU A 9 4.56 -9.54 1.09
CA LEU A 9 3.20 -9.40 0.56
C LEU A 9 2.13 -9.34 1.66
N GLU A 10 2.30 -10.11 2.73
CA GLU A 10 1.40 -10.03 3.89
C GLU A 10 1.46 -8.66 4.59
N GLU A 11 2.65 -8.05 4.68
CA GLU A 11 2.84 -6.72 5.23
C GLU A 11 2.18 -5.65 4.34
N GLU A 12 2.35 -5.72 3.03
CA GLU A 12 1.68 -4.82 2.07
C GLU A 12 0.15 -4.91 2.18
N LEU A 13 -0.41 -6.12 2.27
CA LEU A 13 -1.84 -6.34 2.51
C LEU A 13 -2.31 -5.73 3.85
N CYS A 14 -1.55 -5.92 4.93
CA CYS A 14 -1.87 -5.34 6.23
C CYS A 14 -1.77 -3.80 6.23
N ASN A 15 -0.90 -3.24 5.38
CA ASN A 15 -0.65 -1.81 5.26
C ASN A 15 -1.58 -1.13 4.25
N TYR A 16 -2.40 -1.88 3.52
CA TYR A 16 -3.32 -1.36 2.50
C TYR A 16 -4.08 -0.08 2.91
N ASP A 17 -4.68 -0.05 4.11
CA ASP A 17 -5.41 1.13 4.60
C ASP A 17 -4.51 2.36 4.76
N HIS A 18 -3.29 2.16 5.29
CA HIS A 18 -2.30 3.23 5.40
C HIS A 18 -1.77 3.66 4.03
N THR A 19 -1.53 2.70 3.11
CA THR A 19 -1.11 2.97 1.74
C THR A 19 -2.15 3.80 1.01
N ARG A 20 -3.44 3.49 1.16
CA ARG A 20 -4.55 4.24 0.59
C ARG A 20 -4.66 5.65 1.17
N LYS A 21 -4.52 5.80 2.49
CA LYS A 21 -4.49 7.12 3.14
C LYS A 21 -3.29 7.94 2.65
N ARG A 22 -2.11 7.32 2.59
CA ARG A 22 -0.88 7.97 2.12
C ARG A 22 -0.98 8.40 0.66
N MET A 23 -1.63 7.61 -0.18
CA MET A 23 -1.97 7.97 -1.57
C MET A 23 -2.83 9.21 -1.65
N LYS A 24 -3.84 9.33 -0.78
CA LYS A 24 -4.70 10.51 -0.71
C LYS A 24 -3.90 11.74 -0.26
N GLU A 25 -3.11 11.62 0.80
CA GLU A 25 -2.24 12.69 1.30
C GLU A 25 -1.29 13.19 0.21
N LEU A 26 -0.61 12.28 -0.52
CA LEU A 26 0.31 12.67 -1.59
C LEU A 26 -0.41 13.37 -2.76
N ARG A 27 -1.62 12.94 -3.11
CA ARG A 27 -2.43 13.64 -4.12
C ARG A 27 -2.79 15.07 -3.66
N GLU A 28 -3.05 15.25 -2.37
CA GLU A 28 -3.32 16.57 -1.78
C GLU A 28 -2.06 17.46 -1.73
N GLU A 29 -0.89 16.89 -1.42
CA GLU A 29 0.42 17.56 -1.48
C GLU A 29 0.77 18.02 -2.90
N ILE A 30 0.56 17.18 -3.92
CA ILE A 30 0.78 17.54 -5.33
C ILE A 30 -0.18 18.67 -5.76
N ARG A 31 -1.44 18.62 -5.29
CA ARG A 31 -2.44 19.65 -5.60
C ARG A 31 -2.14 20.98 -4.91
N THR A 32 -1.52 20.94 -3.74
CA THR A 32 -1.16 22.11 -2.94
C THR A 32 0.36 22.18 -2.83
N PRO A 33 1.09 22.48 -3.93
CA PRO A 33 2.52 22.67 -3.84
C PRO A 33 2.76 23.81 -2.85
N TRP A 34 3.43 23.50 -1.74
CA TRP A 34 3.86 24.50 -0.79
C TRP A 34 4.69 25.53 -1.56
N GLN A 35 4.10 26.69 -1.81
CA GLN A 35 4.83 27.83 -2.32
C GLN A 35 5.53 28.42 -1.10
N PRO A 36 6.88 28.44 -1.04
CA PRO A 36 7.54 29.29 -0.06
C PRO A 36 7.00 30.71 -0.29
N GLN A 37 6.33 31.25 0.73
CA GLN A 37 5.95 32.65 0.74
C GLN A 37 7.26 33.42 0.79
N ASP A 38 7.69 33.92 -0.36
CA ASP A 38 8.92 34.70 -0.49
C ASP A 38 8.71 36.05 0.23
N GLU A 39 9.02 36.08 1.52
CA GLU A 39 9.19 37.30 2.31
C GLU A 39 10.63 37.85 2.14
N ASN A 40 11.28 37.70 0.99
CA ASN A 40 12.60 38.31 0.75
C ASN A 40 12.48 39.67 0.06
N ILE A 41 11.86 40.62 0.78
CA ILE A 41 12.05 42.05 0.54
C ILE A 41 13.26 42.48 1.38
N GLY A 42 14.48 42.26 0.88
CA GLY A 42 15.69 42.68 1.59
C GLY A 42 16.97 42.25 0.91
N GLY A 43 17.45 43.09 -0.01
CA GLY A 43 18.62 42.84 -0.84
C GLY A 43 19.87 42.38 -0.09
N GLY A 44 20.54 41.39 -0.65
CA GLY A 44 21.86 40.94 -0.21
C GLY A 44 22.22 39.64 -0.91
N ARG A 45 23.29 39.68 -1.72
CA ARG A 45 23.85 38.55 -2.47
C ARG A 45 23.89 37.28 -1.61
N SER A 46 23.03 36.31 -1.93
CA SER A 46 23.11 34.95 -1.40
C SER A 46 23.09 33.97 -2.57
N ASN A 47 24.17 33.20 -2.67
CA ASN A 47 24.37 32.15 -3.64
C ASN A 47 23.46 30.95 -3.29
N ASN A 48 22.14 31.08 -3.49
CA ASN A 48 21.21 29.97 -3.37
C ASN A 48 21.29 29.10 -4.62
N ASN A 49 22.38 28.35 -4.74
CA ASN A 49 22.45 27.17 -5.60
C ASN A 49 21.58 26.06 -4.97
N VAL A 50 20.27 26.31 -4.82
CA VAL A 50 19.30 25.22 -4.65
C VAL A 50 19.33 24.50 -5.99
N SER A 51 20.17 23.47 -6.05
CA SER A 51 20.49 22.81 -7.31
C SER A 51 19.19 22.31 -7.91
N THR A 52 18.84 22.79 -9.10
CA THR A 52 17.67 22.32 -9.86
C THR A 52 17.68 20.78 -9.99
N THR A 53 18.87 20.18 -9.93
CA THR A 53 19.12 18.74 -9.84
C THR A 53 18.55 18.11 -8.57
N GLU A 54 18.71 18.72 -7.39
CA GLU A 54 18.17 18.18 -6.12
C GLU A 54 16.65 18.22 -6.09
N LEU A 55 16.04 19.32 -6.55
CA LEU A 55 14.58 19.44 -6.67
C LEU A 55 14.01 18.43 -7.68
N THR A 56 14.71 18.21 -8.79
CA THR A 56 14.30 17.24 -9.82
C THR A 56 14.45 15.81 -9.33
N ALA A 57 15.55 15.49 -8.64
CA ALA A 57 15.79 14.17 -8.04
C ALA A 57 14.73 13.84 -6.98
N THR A 58 14.38 14.81 -6.12
CA THR A 58 13.36 14.62 -5.08
C THR A 58 11.98 14.35 -5.68
N ARG A 59 11.59 15.07 -6.73
CA ARG A 59 10.34 14.83 -7.47
C ARG A 59 10.31 13.44 -8.09
N LEU A 60 11.38 13.04 -8.79
CA LEU A 60 11.46 11.73 -9.44
C LEU A 60 11.36 10.56 -8.45
N VAL A 61 12.01 10.69 -7.28
CA VAL A 61 11.93 9.66 -6.23
C VAL A 61 10.53 9.56 -5.65
N ASN A 62 9.86 10.70 -5.45
CA ASN A 62 8.46 10.73 -5.01
C ASN A 62 7.55 10.07 -6.05
N ASP A 63 7.72 10.38 -7.34
CA ASP A 63 6.91 9.79 -8.41
C ASP A 63 7.03 8.26 -8.46
N LYS A 64 8.26 7.72 -8.37
CA LYS A 64 8.47 6.26 -8.33
C LYS A 64 7.83 5.61 -7.10
N ARG A 65 7.88 6.29 -5.95
CA ARG A 65 7.25 5.80 -4.72
C ARG A 65 5.74 5.79 -4.83
N ILE A 66 5.14 6.83 -5.42
CA ILE A 66 3.71 6.89 -5.74
C ILE A 66 3.36 5.73 -6.67
N GLU A 67 4.06 5.61 -7.79
CA GLU A 67 3.80 4.59 -8.79
C GLU A 67 3.82 3.18 -8.16
N HIS A 68 4.79 2.90 -7.29
CA HIS A 68 4.85 1.64 -6.54
C HIS A 68 3.63 1.42 -5.64
N LEU A 69 3.30 2.39 -4.78
CA LEU A 69 2.15 2.29 -3.89
C LEU A 69 0.84 2.14 -4.67
N GLN A 70 0.73 2.78 -5.85
CA GLN A 70 -0.45 2.71 -6.71
C GLN A 70 -0.56 1.33 -7.34
N ARG A 71 0.55 0.77 -7.86
CA ARG A 71 0.60 -0.60 -8.37
C ARG A 71 0.14 -1.61 -7.34
N VAL A 72 0.66 -1.52 -6.10
CA VAL A 72 0.28 -2.43 -5.01
C VAL A 72 -1.21 -2.28 -4.66
N THR A 73 -1.71 -1.04 -4.57
CA THR A 73 -3.13 -0.79 -4.26
C THR A 73 -4.05 -1.39 -5.32
N ILE A 74 -3.75 -1.16 -6.60
CA ILE A 74 -4.53 -1.68 -7.73
C ILE A 74 -4.50 -3.21 -7.74
N ALA A 75 -3.34 -3.81 -7.50
CA ALA A 75 -3.22 -5.27 -7.43
C ALA A 75 -4.08 -5.86 -6.29
N ILE A 76 -4.09 -5.23 -5.11
CA ILE A 76 -4.92 -5.67 -3.98
C ILE A 76 -6.42 -5.52 -4.29
N GLU A 77 -6.82 -4.39 -4.90
CA GLU A 77 -8.20 -4.15 -5.33
C GLU A 77 -8.66 -5.20 -6.34
N LYS A 78 -7.83 -5.50 -7.33
CA LYS A 78 -8.13 -6.53 -8.35
C LYS A 78 -8.26 -7.93 -7.73
N VAL A 79 -7.35 -8.33 -6.83
CA VAL A 79 -7.46 -9.62 -6.11
C VAL A 79 -8.74 -9.68 -5.27
N TYR A 80 -9.15 -8.57 -4.68
CA TYR A 80 -10.40 -8.49 -3.94
C TYR A 80 -11.63 -8.60 -4.85
N GLU A 81 -11.63 -7.94 -6.00
CA GLU A 81 -12.71 -7.98 -6.99
C GLU A 81 -12.81 -9.33 -7.71
N GLU A 82 -11.70 -10.00 -7.99
CA GLU A 82 -11.71 -11.35 -8.58
C GLU A 82 -11.95 -12.44 -7.54
N GLY A 83 -11.77 -12.12 -6.26
CA GLY A 83 -11.94 -13.04 -5.16
C GLY A 83 -13.37 -13.52 -4.98
N ASN A 84 -13.53 -14.77 -4.57
CA ASN A 84 -14.82 -15.31 -4.14
C ASN A 84 -15.33 -14.59 -2.88
N GLN A 85 -16.64 -14.66 -2.62
CA GLN A 85 -17.25 -14.02 -1.44
C GLN A 85 -16.51 -14.35 -0.14
N LEU A 86 -16.13 -15.62 0.04
CA LEU A 86 -15.38 -16.08 1.22
C LEU A 86 -13.98 -15.44 1.30
N GLU A 87 -13.27 -15.30 0.17
CA GLU A 87 -11.96 -14.65 0.11
C GLU A 87 -12.08 -13.17 0.46
N ARG A 88 -13.10 -12.48 -0.06
CA ARG A 88 -13.42 -11.08 0.24
C ARG A 88 -13.73 -10.88 1.72
N ASP A 89 -14.58 -11.73 2.30
CA ASP A 89 -14.94 -11.66 3.71
C ASP A 89 -13.72 -11.88 4.60
N LEU A 90 -12.86 -12.84 4.24
CA LEU A 90 -11.59 -13.07 4.93
C LEU A 90 -10.66 -11.86 4.80
N MET A 91 -10.53 -11.26 3.61
CA MET A 91 -9.70 -10.07 3.39
C MET A 91 -10.19 -8.89 4.22
N SER A 92 -11.50 -8.64 4.21
CA SER A 92 -12.15 -7.58 4.97
C SER A 92 -11.94 -7.74 6.47
N MET A 93 -12.15 -8.95 7.01
CA MET A 93 -12.02 -9.20 8.45
C MET A 93 -10.58 -9.28 8.94
N TYR A 94 -9.67 -9.83 8.13
CA TYR A 94 -8.29 -10.08 8.55
C TYR A 94 -7.35 -8.91 8.25
N TYR A 95 -7.43 -8.31 7.06
CA TYR A 95 -6.47 -7.30 6.59
C TYR A 95 -7.02 -5.86 6.69
N PHE A 96 -8.29 -5.64 6.31
CA PHE A 96 -8.82 -4.27 6.18
C PHE A 96 -9.39 -3.70 7.48
N LYS A 97 -10.02 -4.54 8.32
CA LYS A 97 -10.63 -4.07 9.57
C LYS A 97 -9.58 -3.76 10.64
N LYS A 98 -9.30 -2.46 10.85
CA LYS A 98 -8.48 -1.96 11.97
C LYS A 98 -9.34 -1.18 12.98
N PRO A 99 -9.15 -1.39 14.31
CA PRO A 99 -8.29 -2.39 14.94
C PRO A 99 -8.81 -3.82 14.72
N ARG A 100 -7.90 -4.80 14.77
CA ARG A 100 -8.26 -6.20 14.57
C ARG A 100 -9.06 -6.72 15.78
N LEU A 101 -10.39 -6.74 15.65
CA LEU A 101 -11.29 -7.19 16.72
C LEU A 101 -11.36 -8.72 16.83
N LEU A 102 -11.08 -9.44 15.74
CA LEU A 102 -11.23 -10.89 15.67
C LEU A 102 -9.88 -11.59 15.59
N THR A 103 -9.68 -12.56 16.49
CA THR A 103 -8.57 -13.51 16.39
C THR A 103 -8.78 -14.43 15.19
N VAL A 104 -7.73 -15.15 14.78
CA VAL A 104 -7.84 -16.16 13.70
C VAL A 104 -8.96 -17.16 14.00
N ALA A 105 -9.08 -17.61 15.26
CA ALA A 105 -10.14 -18.50 15.70
C ALA A 105 -11.54 -17.86 15.54
N GLY A 106 -11.71 -16.59 15.91
CA GLY A 106 -12.98 -15.88 15.73
C GLY A 106 -13.37 -15.67 14.27
N ILE A 107 -12.40 -15.50 13.37
CA ILE A 107 -12.66 -15.42 11.92
C ILE A 107 -13.09 -16.77 11.37
N ILE A 108 -12.42 -17.85 11.78
CA ILE A 108 -12.74 -19.22 11.39
C ILE A 108 -14.16 -19.58 11.82
N ASP A 109 -14.52 -19.26 13.05
CA ASP A 109 -15.85 -19.50 13.63
C ASP A 109 -16.93 -18.72 12.86
N LYS A 110 -16.69 -17.43 12.62
CA LYS A 110 -17.62 -16.55 11.90
C LYS A 110 -17.83 -16.94 10.43
N LEU A 111 -16.80 -17.47 9.77
CA LEU A 111 -16.88 -17.94 8.38
C LEU A 111 -17.31 -19.42 8.29
N HIS A 112 -17.48 -20.11 9.42
CA HIS A 112 -17.77 -21.55 9.50
C HIS A 112 -16.82 -22.41 8.65
N ILE A 113 -15.53 -22.05 8.63
CA ILE A 113 -14.49 -22.78 7.89
C ILE A 113 -13.60 -23.58 8.84
N SER A 114 -12.84 -24.53 8.30
CA SER A 114 -11.79 -25.20 9.08
C SER A 114 -10.51 -24.35 9.10
N ARG A 115 -9.67 -24.56 10.12
CA ARG A 115 -8.36 -23.89 10.23
C ARG A 115 -7.46 -24.15 9.02
N SER A 116 -7.46 -25.37 8.50
CA SER A 116 -6.72 -25.72 7.29
C SER A 116 -7.26 -24.97 6.07
N HIS A 117 -8.57 -24.82 5.97
CA HIS A 117 -9.20 -24.08 4.87
C HIS A 117 -8.84 -22.60 4.93
N PHE A 118 -8.83 -22.00 6.12
CA PHE A 118 -8.38 -20.62 6.33
C PHE A 118 -6.95 -20.38 5.80
N PHE A 119 -5.99 -21.23 6.16
CA PHE A 119 -4.61 -21.09 5.68
C PHE A 119 -4.48 -21.33 4.18
N ARG A 120 -5.29 -22.22 3.60
CA ARG A 120 -5.34 -22.45 2.16
C ARG A 120 -5.81 -21.20 1.41
N ILE A 121 -6.88 -20.57 1.90
CA ILE A 121 -7.42 -19.34 1.31
C ILE A 121 -6.43 -18.19 1.45
N LYS A 122 -5.85 -18.01 2.64
CA LYS A 122 -4.80 -17.01 2.88
C LYS A 122 -3.63 -17.17 1.89
N LYS A 123 -3.15 -18.41 1.70
CA LYS A 123 -2.09 -18.71 0.74
C LYS A 123 -2.51 -18.41 -0.70
N GLY A 124 -3.75 -18.72 -1.07
CA GLY A 124 -4.30 -18.41 -2.39
C GLY A 124 -4.31 -16.91 -2.69
N ILE A 125 -4.74 -16.09 -1.73
CA ILE A 125 -4.74 -14.63 -1.86
C ILE A 125 -3.31 -14.10 -2.09
N ILE A 126 -2.32 -14.61 -1.35
CA ILE A 126 -0.92 -14.18 -1.49
C ILE A 126 -0.35 -14.58 -2.86
N ILE A 127 -0.70 -15.76 -3.37
CA ILE A 127 -0.29 -16.20 -4.71
C ILE A 127 -0.90 -15.31 -5.78
N LYS A 128 -2.22 -15.08 -5.74
CA LYS A 128 -2.90 -14.17 -6.67
C LYS A 128 -2.29 -12.78 -6.66
N LEU A 129 -1.95 -12.25 -5.47
CA LEU A 129 -1.29 -10.95 -5.35
C LEU A 129 0.12 -10.96 -5.94
N ALA A 130 0.89 -12.03 -5.75
CA ALA A 130 2.20 -12.17 -6.35
C ALA A 130 2.13 -12.19 -7.88
N ASP A 131 1.13 -12.89 -8.44
CA ASP A 131 0.88 -12.95 -9.87
C ASP A 131 0.52 -11.60 -10.46
N GLU A 132 -0.35 -10.84 -9.79
CA GLU A 132 -0.72 -9.48 -10.20
C GLU A 132 0.45 -8.50 -10.14
N LEU A 133 1.39 -8.71 -9.21
CA LEU A 133 2.60 -7.90 -9.09
C LEU A 133 3.74 -8.38 -10.00
N GLY A 134 3.56 -9.47 -10.74
CA GLY A 134 4.59 -10.08 -11.59
C GLY A 134 5.79 -10.63 -10.81
N ILE A 135 5.58 -11.02 -9.56
CA ILE A 135 6.61 -11.62 -8.72
C ILE A 135 6.60 -13.13 -8.98
N GLU A 136 7.61 -13.62 -9.71
CA GLU A 136 7.76 -15.06 -9.97
C GLU A 136 7.87 -15.83 -8.65
N HIS A 137 7.06 -16.88 -8.52
CA HIS A 137 6.81 -17.58 -7.27
C HIS A 137 7.00 -19.10 -7.33
#